data_AF-A0A2V7TG33-F1
#
_entry.id   AF-A0A2V7TG33-F1
#
_cell.length_a   1.000
_cell.length_b   1.000
_cell.length_c   1.000
_cell.angle_alpha   90.00
_cell.angle_beta   90.00
_cell.angle_gamma   90.00
#
_symmetry.space_group_name_H-M   'P 1'
#
loop_
_entity.id
_entity.type
_entity.pdbx_description
1 polymer ?
#
loop_
_entity_poly.entity_id
_entity_poly.type
_entity_poly.pdbx_seq_one_letter_code
_entity_poly.pdbx_strand_id
1 'polypeptide(L)'
;MLHATANTKGWTMTLPKGKPIPVRVVSAGGDCVVTEAGPFPSYLRAGQTVTKLHTIAHFKGNEMWGTFETEYASGDKISGKVSAKRGK
;
A
#
# COMPACT_ATOMS: atom_id res chain seq x y z
N MET A 1 7.14 -1.67 -5.29
CA MET A 1 7.20 -3.12 -5.03
C MET A 1 6.71 -3.38 -3.62
N LEU A 2 5.83 -4.38 -3.42
CA LEU A 2 5.39 -4.83 -2.11
C LEU A 2 6.13 -6.12 -1.76
N HIS A 3 6.75 -6.16 -0.58
CA HIS A 3 7.35 -7.37 -0.01
C HIS A 3 6.49 -7.83 1.16
N ALA A 4 5.80 -8.95 0.94
CA ALA A 4 4.96 -9.62 1.92
C ALA A 4 5.72 -10.82 2.51
N THR A 5 5.52 -11.08 3.80
CA THR A 5 6.00 -12.30 4.46
C THR A 5 4.87 -13.34 4.52
N ALA A 6 5.19 -14.56 4.97
CA ALA A 6 4.18 -15.62 5.16
C ALA A 6 3.16 -15.30 6.28
N ASN A 7 3.41 -14.29 7.11
CA ASN A 7 2.50 -13.84 8.15
C ASN A 7 2.16 -12.35 7.96
N THR A 8 1.37 -11.78 8.87
CA THR A 8 0.93 -10.38 8.79
C THR A 8 1.98 -9.36 9.25
N LYS A 9 3.18 -9.80 9.60
CA LYS A 9 4.26 -8.96 10.15
C LYS A 9 5.41 -8.79 9.15
N GLY A 10 6.11 -7.67 9.26
CA GLY A 10 7.32 -7.40 8.46
C GLY A 10 7.05 -7.09 6.99
N TRP A 11 5.80 -6.75 6.63
CA TRP A 11 5.50 -6.31 5.27
C TRP A 11 6.10 -4.93 5.03
N THR A 12 6.62 -4.72 3.84
CA THR A 12 7.18 -3.43 3.43
C THR A 12 6.79 -3.10 2.00
N MET A 13 6.66 -1.82 1.70
CA MET A 13 6.47 -1.32 0.34
C MET A 13 7.59 -0.36 -0.02
N THR A 14 8.17 -0.52 -1.20
CA THR A 14 9.17 0.38 -1.75
C THR A 14 8.58 1.10 -2.97
N LEU A 15 8.50 2.42 -2.90
CA LEU A 15 8.17 3.28 -4.05
C LEU A 15 9.41 3.42 -4.96
N PRO A 16 9.24 3.81 -6.24
CA PRO A 16 10.39 4.03 -7.12
C PRO A 16 11.43 4.95 -6.45
N LYS A 17 12.67 4.48 -6.32
CA LYS A 17 13.79 5.20 -5.67
C LYS A 17 13.57 5.57 -4.19
N GLY A 18 12.58 4.99 -3.53
CA GLY A 18 12.27 5.23 -2.11
C GLY A 18 12.97 4.24 -1.17
N LYS A 19 13.01 4.60 0.12
CA LYS A 19 13.33 3.64 1.19
C LYS A 19 12.13 2.70 1.42
N PRO A 20 12.34 1.49 1.96
CA PRO A 20 11.25 0.62 2.37
C PRO A 20 10.36 1.32 3.41
N ILE A 21 9.05 1.31 3.15
CA ILE A 21 8.01 1.85 4.02
C ILE A 21 7.35 0.66 4.74
N PRO A 22 7.29 0.64 6.08
CA PRO A 22 6.57 -0.40 6.80
C PRO A 22 5.09 -0.41 6.40
N VAL A 23 4.55 -1.62 6.19
CA VAL A 23 3.14 -1.85 5.90
C VAL A 23 2.54 -2.66 7.04
N ARG A 24 1.44 -2.16 7.59
CA ARG A 24 0.64 -2.85 8.61
C ARG A 24 -0.50 -3.59 7.92
N VAL A 25 -0.59 -4.89 8.12
CA VAL A 25 -1.79 -5.65 7.72
C VAL A 25 -2.87 -5.42 8.78
N VAL A 26 -4.05 -4.95 8.35
CA VAL A 26 -5.21 -4.70 9.20
C VAL A 26 -6.09 -5.95 9.27
N SER A 27 -6.31 -6.60 8.13
CA SER A 27 -7.02 -7.87 8.02
C SER A 27 -6.51 -8.67 6.83
N ALA A 28 -6.61 -10.00 6.91
CA ALA A 28 -6.29 -10.91 5.82
C ALA A 28 -7.22 -12.12 5.91
N GLY A 29 -7.85 -12.49 4.79
CA GLY A 29 -8.75 -13.63 4.72
C GLY A 29 -9.26 -13.89 3.32
N GLY A 30 -9.42 -15.16 2.96
CA GLY A 30 -9.82 -15.54 1.61
C GLY A 30 -8.85 -15.00 0.55
N ASP A 31 -9.40 -14.30 -0.44
CA ASP A 31 -8.65 -13.62 -1.50
C ASP A 31 -8.29 -12.16 -1.15
N CYS A 32 -8.66 -11.65 0.03
CA CYS A 32 -8.55 -10.23 0.36
C CYS A 32 -7.55 -9.95 1.49
N VAL A 33 -6.80 -8.86 1.34
CA VAL A 33 -5.92 -8.28 2.38
C VAL A 33 -6.15 -6.79 2.46
N VAL A 34 -6.34 -6.28 3.68
CA VAL A 34 -6.42 -4.85 3.97
C VAL A 34 -5.13 -4.41 4.63
N THR A 35 -4.51 -3.36 4.10
CA THR A 35 -3.24 -2.83 4.60
C THR A 35 -3.29 -1.34 4.84
N GLU A 36 -2.49 -0.88 5.79
CA GLU A 36 -2.23 0.52 6.04
C GLU A 36 -0.72 0.84 6.04
N ALA A 37 -0.36 2.02 5.56
CA ALA A 37 0.99 2.57 5.61
C ALA A 37 0.95 4.08 5.85
N GLY A 38 1.99 4.63 6.46
CA GLY A 38 2.06 6.05 6.80
C GLY A 38 2.60 6.29 8.20
N PRO A 39 3.21 7.46 8.47
CA PRO A 39 3.47 8.54 7.52
C PRO A 39 4.71 8.30 6.63
N PHE A 40 4.72 8.82 5.39
CA PHE A 40 5.90 8.84 4.51
C PHE A 40 5.84 9.97 3.45
N PRO A 41 6.98 10.43 2.90
CA PRO A 41 6.98 11.45 1.85
C PRO A 41 6.24 10.99 0.58
N SER A 42 5.35 11.82 0.06
CA SER A 42 4.63 11.53 -1.19
C SER A 42 5.60 11.57 -2.37
N TYR A 43 5.62 10.49 -3.16
CA TYR A 43 6.38 10.46 -4.41
C TYR A 43 5.69 11.20 -5.55
N LEU A 44 4.35 11.27 -5.54
CA LEU A 44 3.55 11.87 -6.60
C LEU A 44 3.32 13.37 -6.41
N ARG A 45 3.43 13.86 -5.17
CA ARG A 45 3.19 15.25 -4.80
C ARG A 45 4.39 15.79 -4.03
N ALA A 46 5.27 16.51 -4.71
CA ALA A 46 6.48 17.06 -4.09
C ALA A 46 6.14 17.93 -2.87
N GLY A 47 6.89 17.75 -1.77
CA GLY A 47 6.68 18.48 -0.52
C GLY A 47 5.51 18.01 0.35
N GLN A 48 4.67 17.09 -0.14
CA GLN A 48 3.58 16.52 0.65
C GLN A 48 4.03 15.26 1.40
N THR A 49 3.42 15.04 2.56
CA THR A 49 3.54 13.79 3.33
C THR A 49 2.22 13.05 3.27
N VAL A 50 2.26 11.77 2.91
CA VAL A 50 1.14 10.85 3.10
C VAL A 50 1.07 10.53 4.59
N THR A 51 -0.05 10.84 5.23
CA THR A 51 -0.28 10.52 6.65
C THR A 51 -0.87 9.14 6.81
N LYS A 52 -1.75 8.76 5.89
CA LYS A 52 -2.39 7.44 5.86
C LYS A 52 -2.60 7.00 4.41
N LEU A 53 -2.17 5.79 4.10
CA LEU A 53 -2.53 5.03 2.90
C LEU A 53 -3.28 3.79 3.39
N HIS A 54 -4.54 3.65 3.01
CA HIS A 54 -5.37 2.47 3.26
C HIS A 54 -5.60 1.75 1.93
N THR A 55 -5.43 0.43 1.89
CA THR A 55 -5.56 -0.35 0.65
C THR A 55 -6.33 -1.63 0.91
N ILE A 56 -7.29 -1.93 0.05
CA ILE A 56 -8.03 -3.18 0.01
C ILE A 56 -7.60 -3.89 -1.28
N ALA A 57 -6.91 -5.03 -1.14
CA ALA A 57 -6.34 -5.77 -2.25
C ALA A 57 -6.93 -7.19 -2.32
N HIS A 58 -7.42 -7.55 -3.49
CA HIS A 58 -7.86 -8.89 -3.85
C HIS A 58 -6.77 -9.60 -4.67
N PHE A 59 -6.62 -10.90 -4.46
CA PHE A 59 -5.59 -11.73 -5.07
C PHE A 59 -6.18 -12.96 -5.75
N LYS A 60 -5.76 -13.23 -6.98
CA LYS A 60 -6.03 -14.49 -7.68
C LYS A 60 -4.80 -14.95 -8.44
N GLY A 61 -4.21 -16.06 -7.99
CA GLY A 61 -2.95 -16.57 -8.53
C GLY A 61 -1.83 -15.54 -8.41
N ASN A 62 -1.37 -15.01 -9.55
CA ASN A 62 -0.29 -14.03 -9.63
C ASN A 62 -0.78 -12.60 -9.86
N GLU A 63 -2.08 -12.37 -9.85
CA GLU A 63 -2.69 -11.06 -10.07
C GLU A 63 -3.25 -10.49 -8.77
N MET A 64 -3.16 -9.17 -8.65
CA MET A 64 -3.76 -8.38 -7.59
C MET A 64 -4.53 -7.21 -8.20
N TRP A 65 -5.70 -6.92 -7.64
CA TRP A 65 -6.48 -5.71 -7.93
C TRP A 65 -7.16 -5.19 -6.68
N GLY A 66 -7.55 -3.92 -6.68
CA GLY A 66 -8.24 -3.36 -5.54
C GLY A 66 -8.38 -1.85 -5.58
N THR A 67 -8.62 -1.28 -4.41
CA THR A 67 -8.74 0.17 -4.22
C THR A 67 -7.82 0.65 -3.11
N PHE A 68 -7.48 1.93 -3.16
CA PHE A 68 -6.79 2.59 -2.08
C PHE A 68 -7.38 3.96 -1.80
N GLU A 69 -7.20 4.41 -0.58
CA GLU A 69 -7.45 5.78 -0.13
C GLU A 69 -6.19 6.32 0.53
N THR A 70 -5.85 7.57 0.22
CA THR A 70 -4.67 8.24 0.74
C THR A 70 -5.06 9.59 1.31
N GLU A 71 -4.60 9.86 2.53
CA GLU A 71 -4.69 11.16 3.19
C GLU A 71 -3.30 11.81 3.22
N TYR A 72 -3.26 13.12 2.98
CA TYR A 72 -2.06 13.93 3.02
C TYR A 72 -2.05 14.86 4.23
N ALA A 73 -0.86 15.34 4.61
CA ALA A 73 -0.69 16.33 5.66
C ALA A 73 -1.41 17.67 5.37
N SER A 74 -1.65 17.99 4.10
CA SER A 74 -2.49 19.14 3.71
C SER A 74 -3.98 18.97 4.08
N GLY A 75 -4.42 17.77 4.45
CA GLY A 75 -5.83 17.39 4.59
C GLY A 75 -6.46 16.85 3.31
N ASP A 76 -5.75 16.90 2.18
CA ASP A 76 -6.25 16.33 0.93
C ASP A 76 -6.45 14.83 1.05
N LYS A 77 -7.51 14.34 0.41
CA LYS A 77 -7.78 12.91 0.26
C LYS A 77 -7.89 12.54 -1.21
N ILE A 78 -7.29 11.42 -1.57
CA ILE A 78 -7.46 10.82 -2.89
C ILE A 78 -7.85 9.36 -2.74
N SER A 79 -8.64 8.87 -3.67
CA SER A 79 -8.91 7.45 -3.82
C SER A 79 -8.60 7.00 -5.24
N GLY A 80 -8.32 5.72 -5.41
CA GLY A 80 -7.96 5.18 -6.70
C GLY A 80 -8.08 3.66 -6.75
N LYS A 81 -7.91 3.13 -7.97
CA LYS A 81 -7.78 1.70 -8.21
C LYS A 81 -6.31 1.33 -8.32
N VAL A 82 -5.98 0.12 -7.88
CA VAL A 82 -4.66 -0.48 -8.00
C VAL A 82 -4.77 -1.82 -8.71
N SER A 83 -3.80 -2.14 -9.55
CA SER A 83 -3.59 -3.47 -10.09
C SER A 83 -2.10 -3.78 -10.09
N ALA A 84 -1.75 -5.04 -9.86
CA ALA A 84 -0.37 -5.50 -9.85
C ALA A 84 -0.27 -6.96 -10.27
N LYS A 85 0.93 -7.35 -10.67
CA LYS A 85 1.31 -8.75 -10.86
C LYS A 85 2.45 -9.09 -9.91
N ARG A 86 2.50 -10.35 -9.47
CA ARG A 86 3.62 -10.87 -8.67
C ARG A 86 4.92 -10.67 -9.46
N GLY A 87 5.86 -9.92 -8.87
CA GLY A 87 7.21 -9.80 -9.41
C GLY A 87 7.94 -11.14 -9.33
N LYS A 88 8.82 -11.39 -10.30
CA LYS A 88 9.76 -12.52 -10.23
C LYS A 88 10.82 -12.28 -9.16
#